data_AF-A0A931YUN0-F1
#
_entry.id   AF-A0A931YUN0-F1
#
_cell.length_a   1.000
_cell.length_b   1.000
_cell.length_c   1.000
_cell.angle_alpha   90.00
_cell.angle_beta   90.00
_cell.angle_gamma   90.00
#
_symmetry.space_group_name_H-M   'P 1'
#
loop_
_entity.id
_entity.type
_entity.pdbx_description
1 polymer ?
#
loop_
_entity_poly.entity_id
_entity_poly.type
_entity_poly.pdbx_seq_one_letter_code
_entity_poly.pdbx_strand_id
1 'polypeptide(L)'
;MDRAGAERTAAEVTALGRRASVVPTDVTSRDDLRAMAARARAELGRIDVLVNNAGIYRAAAPLDVTEEHWDAVMRVNARAVFFASQAVLPAMIAQKRGSIVSVASMAGKIGNRNNLPYNVSKAAASPSPTPPTGSGRTASARASWRPTCGRPSPATRAP
;
A
#
# COMPACT_ATOMS: atom_id res chain seq x y z
N MET A 1 -16.22 2.80 -1.57
CA MET A 1 -16.01 2.24 -0.21
C MET A 1 -17.37 1.92 0.39
N ASP A 2 -17.53 0.78 1.07
CA ASP A 2 -18.70 0.51 1.92
C ASP A 2 -18.56 1.30 3.22
N ARG A 3 -19.32 2.40 3.34
CA ARG A 3 -19.28 3.28 4.51
C ARG A 3 -19.83 2.60 5.75
N ALA A 4 -20.94 1.86 5.63
CA ALA A 4 -21.59 1.22 6.76
C ALA A 4 -20.70 0.14 7.38
N GLY A 5 -20.00 -0.65 6.55
CA GLY A 5 -18.99 -1.60 7.01
C GLY A 5 -17.86 -0.94 7.78
N ALA A 6 -17.34 0.17 7.28
CA ALA A 6 -16.26 0.90 7.95
C ALA A 6 -16.68 1.53 9.28
N GLU A 7 -17.90 2.07 9.36
CA GLU A 7 -18.47 2.61 10.59
C GLU A 7 -18.67 1.51 11.65
N ARG A 8 -19.11 0.31 11.26
CA ARG A 8 -19.17 -0.84 12.17
C ARG A 8 -17.81 -1.21 12.73
N THR A 9 -16.78 -1.33 11.89
CA THR A 9 -15.41 -1.62 12.34
C THR A 9 -14.87 -0.50 13.26
N ALA A 10 -15.17 0.77 12.96
CA ALA A 10 -14.78 1.87 13.84
C ALA A 10 -15.46 1.80 15.22
N ALA A 11 -16.72 1.40 15.28
CA ALA A 11 -17.42 1.15 16.54
C ALA A 11 -16.77 0.01 17.34
N GLU A 12 -16.41 -1.10 16.70
CA GLU A 12 -15.68 -2.21 17.33
C GLU A 12 -14.32 -1.75 17.90
N VAL A 13 -13.55 -0.97 17.14
CA VAL A 13 -12.27 -0.40 17.61
C VAL A 13 -12.47 0.54 18.79
N THR A 14 -13.55 1.33 18.78
CA THR A 14 -13.88 2.27 19.86
C THR A 14 -14.33 1.54 21.12
N ALA A 15 -15.08 0.44 20.98
CA ALA A 15 -15.48 -0.42 22.09
C ALA A 15 -14.27 -1.07 22.79
N LEU A 16 -13.14 -1.25 22.09
CA LEU A 16 -11.86 -1.68 22.67
C LEU A 16 -11.08 -0.54 23.36
N GLY A 17 -11.68 0.63 23.56
CA GLY A 17 -11.06 1.79 24.21
C GLY A 17 -10.02 2.51 23.34
N ARG A 18 -10.06 2.33 22.01
CA ARG A 18 -9.15 2.99 21.06
C ARG A 18 -9.88 4.09 20.29
N ARG A 19 -9.11 4.95 19.62
CA ARG A 19 -9.67 5.99 18.73
C ARG A 19 -9.74 5.45 17.31
N ALA A 20 -10.87 5.67 16.64
CA ALA A 20 -11.08 5.33 15.25
C ALA A 20 -11.59 6.55 14.48
N SER A 21 -11.19 6.69 13.22
CA SER A 21 -11.67 7.71 12.30
C SER A 21 -12.01 7.03 10.98
N VAL A 22 -13.20 7.31 10.46
CA VAL A 22 -13.67 6.80 9.17
C VAL A 22 -13.57 7.94 8.16
N VAL A 23 -12.67 7.78 7.19
CA VAL A 23 -12.50 8.74 6.10
C VAL A 23 -12.80 8.05 4.78
N PRO A 24 -13.99 8.29 4.19
CA PRO A 24 -14.28 7.83 2.84
C PRO A 24 -13.23 8.32 1.86
N THR A 25 -12.62 7.38 1.13
CA THR A 25 -11.47 7.67 0.27
C THR A 25 -11.61 6.85 -1.02
N ASP A 26 -11.65 7.51 -2.17
CA ASP A 26 -11.32 6.86 -3.44
C ASP A 26 -9.81 6.81 -3.60
N VAL A 27 -9.23 5.61 -3.48
CA VAL A 27 -7.78 5.41 -3.57
C VAL A 27 -7.21 5.72 -4.96
N THR A 28 -8.06 5.89 -5.98
CA THR A 28 -7.63 6.30 -7.32
C THR A 28 -7.51 7.82 -7.47
N SER A 29 -8.12 8.59 -6.55
CA SER A 29 -8.06 10.05 -6.45
C SER A 29 -6.87 10.48 -5.58
N ARG A 30 -5.98 11.31 -6.15
CA ARG A 30 -4.82 11.82 -5.40
C ARG A 30 -5.25 12.81 -4.31
N ASP A 31 -6.31 13.56 -4.54
CA ASP A 31 -6.76 14.57 -3.60
C ASP A 31 -7.48 13.93 -2.41
N ASP A 32 -8.23 12.84 -2.64
CA ASP A 32 -8.78 12.01 -1.57
C ASP A 32 -7.68 11.42 -0.69
N LEU A 33 -6.63 10.85 -1.29
CA LEU A 33 -5.49 10.29 -0.55
C LEU A 33 -4.78 11.35 0.32
N ARG A 34 -4.62 12.57 -0.20
CA ARG A 34 -4.06 13.71 0.56
C ARG A 34 -4.98 14.12 1.70
N ALA A 35 -6.29 14.22 1.44
CA ALA A 35 -7.29 14.56 2.43
C ALA A 35 -7.35 13.49 3.55
N MET A 36 -7.30 12.21 3.19
CA MET A 36 -7.23 11.09 4.13
C MET A 36 -6.01 11.21 5.05
N ALA A 37 -4.81 11.43 4.49
CA ALA A 37 -3.60 11.60 5.29
C ALA A 37 -3.67 12.84 6.21
N ALA A 38 -4.22 13.95 5.71
CA ALA A 38 -4.40 15.16 6.51
C ALA A 38 -5.37 14.95 7.68
N ARG A 39 -6.53 14.33 7.44
CA ARG A 39 -7.53 14.02 8.48
C ARG A 39 -7.01 13.02 9.50
N ALA A 40 -6.34 11.96 9.05
CA ALA A 40 -5.70 10.99 9.96
C ALA A 40 -4.71 11.67 10.91
N ARG A 41 -3.88 12.60 10.40
CA ARG A 41 -2.96 13.37 11.24
C ARG A 41 -3.68 14.31 12.19
N ALA A 42 -4.72 15.01 11.72
CA ALA A 42 -5.47 15.96 12.55
C ALA A 42 -6.21 15.26 13.71
N GLU A 43 -6.84 14.11 13.44
CA GLU A 43 -7.66 13.41 14.43
C GLU A 43 -6.87 12.43 15.29
N LEU A 44 -5.89 11.72 14.71
CA LEU A 44 -5.12 10.69 15.41
C LEU A 44 -3.74 11.18 15.87
N GLY A 45 -3.29 12.34 15.38
CA GLY A 45 -2.07 13.03 15.79
C GLY A 45 -0.81 12.60 15.02
N ARG A 46 -0.65 11.30 14.76
CA ARG A 46 0.53 10.73 14.08
C ARG A 46 0.15 9.67 13.07
N ILE A 47 1.00 9.45 12.08
CA ILE A 47 0.84 8.37 11.10
C ILE A 47 2.05 7.44 11.21
N ASP A 48 1.88 6.33 11.91
CA ASP A 48 2.95 5.35 12.13
C ASP A 48 2.99 4.24 11.09
N VAL A 49 1.81 3.82 10.64
CA VAL A 49 1.65 2.68 9.76
C VAL A 49 0.64 3.06 8.68
N LEU A 50 1.04 2.89 7.42
CA LEU A 50 0.12 2.81 6.31
C LEU A 50 -0.02 1.35 5.89
N VAL A 51 -1.25 0.89 5.75
CA VAL A 51 -1.55 -0.42 5.17
C VAL A 51 -2.25 -0.22 3.82
N ASN A 52 -1.52 -0.47 2.73
CA ASN A 52 -2.08 -0.51 1.39
C ASN A 52 -2.84 -1.83 1.19
N ASN A 53 -4.08 -1.86 1.67
CA ASN A 53 -4.95 -3.04 1.60
C ASN A 53 -5.93 -3.02 0.42
N ALA A 54 -6.39 -1.83 0.01
CA ALA A 54 -7.39 -1.70 -1.04
C ALA A 54 -6.94 -2.40 -2.33
N GLY A 55 -7.83 -3.18 -2.93
CA GLY A 55 -7.56 -3.87 -4.18
C GLY A 55 -8.84 -4.39 -4.83
N ILE A 56 -8.82 -4.47 -6.16
CA ILE A 56 -9.86 -5.12 -6.96
C ILE A 56 -9.30 -6.34 -7.67
N TYR A 57 -10.18 -7.31 -7.90
CA TYR A 57 -9.91 -8.49 -8.70
C TYR A 57 -10.93 -8.55 -9.83
N ARG A 58 -10.45 -8.81 -11.04
CA ARG A 58 -11.29 -9.03 -12.22
C ARG A 58 -10.64 -10.14 -13.04
N ALA A 59 -11.45 -11.12 -13.43
CA ALA A 59 -11.00 -12.24 -14.24
C ALA A 59 -11.39 -12.00 -15.70
N ALA A 60 -10.50 -12.35 -16.62
CA ALA A 60 -10.74 -12.39 -18.06
C ALA A 60 -9.72 -13.32 -18.70
N ALA A 61 -10.10 -13.98 -19.80
CA ALA A 61 -9.09 -14.65 -20.63
C ALA A 61 -8.13 -13.60 -21.21
N PRO A 62 -6.87 -13.96 -21.52
CA PRO A 62 -5.88 -12.99 -21.99
C PRO A 62 -6.31 -12.18 -23.21
N LEU A 63 -7.03 -12.82 -24.14
CA LEU A 63 -7.54 -12.17 -25.37
C LEU A 63 -8.72 -11.23 -25.12
N ASP A 64 -9.38 -11.34 -23.96
CA ASP A 64 -10.56 -10.56 -23.61
C ASP A 64 -10.23 -9.42 -22.62
N VAL A 65 -8.94 -9.22 -22.30
CA VAL A 65 -8.50 -8.10 -21.45
C VAL A 65 -8.55 -6.81 -22.27
N THR A 66 -9.55 -5.98 -22.01
CA THR A 66 -9.60 -4.62 -22.56
C THR A 66 -8.67 -3.67 -21.81
N GLU A 67 -8.35 -2.53 -22.43
CA GLU A 67 -7.55 -1.47 -21.80
C GLU A 67 -8.24 -0.93 -20.54
N GLU A 68 -9.56 -0.73 -20.57
CA GLU A 68 -10.32 -0.23 -19.41
C GLU A 68 -10.27 -1.22 -18.23
N HIS A 69 -10.30 -2.53 -18.53
CA HIS A 69 -10.11 -3.55 -17.52
C HIS A 69 -8.71 -3.46 -16.91
N TRP A 70 -7.68 -3.48 -17.76
CA TRP A 70 -6.28 -3.36 -17.33
C TRP A 70 -6.07 -2.14 -16.44
N ASP A 71 -6.50 -0.98 -16.93
CA ASP A 71 -6.35 0.30 -16.25
C ASP A 71 -7.11 0.35 -14.93
N ALA A 72 -8.32 -0.19 -14.86
CA ALA A 72 -9.06 -0.25 -13.61
C ALA A 72 -8.28 -1.03 -12.54
N VAL A 73 -7.74 -2.20 -12.90
CA VAL A 73 -6.98 -3.06 -11.97
C VAL A 73 -5.67 -2.38 -11.56
N MET A 74 -4.90 -1.87 -12.52
CA MET A 74 -3.62 -1.22 -12.23
C MET A 74 -3.78 0.08 -11.43
N ARG A 75 -4.83 0.85 -11.71
CA ARG A 75 -5.10 2.12 -11.02
C ARG A 75 -5.36 1.91 -9.53
N VAL A 76 -6.09 0.87 -9.16
CA VAL A 76 -6.37 0.55 -7.75
C VAL A 76 -5.22 -0.23 -7.11
N ASN A 77 -4.71 -1.27 -7.76
CA ASN A 77 -3.83 -2.22 -7.09
C ASN A 77 -2.35 -1.84 -7.09
N ALA A 78 -1.92 -0.98 -8.02
CA ALA A 78 -0.52 -0.59 -8.17
C ALA A 78 -0.35 0.92 -8.02
N ARG A 79 -1.05 1.72 -8.83
CA ARG A 79 -0.93 3.18 -8.81
C ARG A 79 -1.33 3.76 -7.45
N ALA A 80 -2.46 3.32 -6.89
CA ALA A 80 -2.91 3.80 -5.59
C ALA A 80 -1.92 3.48 -4.46
N VAL A 81 -1.29 2.31 -4.47
CA VAL A 81 -0.28 1.91 -3.47
C VAL A 81 0.86 2.93 -3.42
N PHE A 82 1.36 3.35 -4.58
CA PHE A 82 2.40 4.38 -4.66
C PHE A 82 1.92 5.73 -4.14
N PHE A 83 0.77 6.23 -4.60
CA PHE A 83 0.32 7.57 -4.23
C PHE A 83 -0.20 7.66 -2.80
N ALA A 84 -0.77 6.60 -2.23
CA ALA A 84 -1.13 6.53 -0.81
C ALA A 84 0.14 6.59 0.05
N SER A 85 1.18 5.85 -0.35
CA SER A 85 2.51 5.91 0.27
C SER A 85 3.07 7.32 0.19
N GLN A 86 3.03 7.96 -0.99
CA GLN A 86 3.46 9.34 -1.18
C GLN A 86 2.72 10.32 -0.27
N ALA A 87 1.41 10.14 -0.05
CA ALA A 87 0.60 11.04 0.77
C ALA A 87 0.99 11.02 2.26
N VAL A 88 1.43 9.87 2.79
CA VAL A 88 1.80 9.74 4.21
C VAL A 88 3.29 9.98 4.48
N LEU A 89 4.14 9.85 3.46
CA LEU A 89 5.60 9.97 3.59
C LEU A 89 6.05 11.29 4.26
N PRO A 90 5.51 12.48 3.94
CA PRO A 90 5.92 13.72 4.61
C PRO A 90 5.77 13.67 6.13
N ALA A 91 4.67 13.08 6.63
CA ALA A 91 4.45 12.92 8.06
C ALA A 91 5.45 11.91 8.67
N MET A 92 5.66 10.77 8.01
CA MET A 92 6.62 9.75 8.47
C MET A 92 8.07 10.27 8.47
N ILE A 93 8.45 11.07 7.48
CA ILE A 93 9.77 11.73 7.38
C ILE A 93 9.95 12.70 8.55
N ALA A 94 8.99 13.61 8.77
CA ALA A 94 9.06 14.58 9.87
C ALA A 94 9.13 13.89 11.24
N GLN A 95 8.38 12.79 11.41
CA GLN A 95 8.41 11.94 12.61
C GLN A 95 9.70 11.11 12.75
N LYS A 96 10.53 11.03 11.69
CA LYS A 96 11.67 10.10 11.57
C LYS A 96 11.31 8.63 11.84
N ARG A 97 10.04 8.27 11.60
CA ARG A 97 9.47 6.95 11.90
C ARG A 97 8.24 6.70 11.03
N GLY A 98 8.15 5.50 10.49
CA GLY A 98 6.98 5.01 9.78
C GLY A 98 7.19 3.59 9.27
N SER A 99 6.11 2.93 8.89
CA SER A 99 6.14 1.64 8.20
C SER A 99 5.05 1.61 7.16
N ILE A 100 5.36 1.11 5.97
CA ILE A 100 4.40 0.93 4.90
C ILE A 100 4.29 -0.58 4.63
N VAL A 101 3.07 -1.10 4.76
CA VAL A 101 2.75 -2.50 4.53
C VAL A 101 1.82 -2.58 3.33
N SER A 102 2.20 -3.33 2.31
CA SER A 102 1.36 -3.56 1.13
C SER A 102 0.83 -4.98 1.11
N VAL A 103 -0.49 -5.12 1.00
CA VAL A 103 -1.15 -6.44 0.91
C VAL A 103 -1.04 -6.95 -0.52
N ALA A 104 -0.02 -7.77 -0.76
CA ALA A 104 0.21 -8.45 -2.02
C ALA A 104 -0.46 -9.84 -2.07
N SER A 105 -0.24 -10.59 -3.15
CA SER A 105 -0.79 -11.93 -3.35
C SER A 105 0.26 -12.87 -3.92
N MET A 106 0.12 -14.18 -3.66
CA MET A 106 0.84 -15.24 -4.38
C MET A 106 0.65 -15.14 -5.90
N ALA A 107 -0.47 -14.59 -6.34
CA ALA A 107 -0.78 -14.27 -7.73
C ALA A 107 0.27 -13.33 -8.37
N GLY A 108 0.99 -12.52 -7.57
CA GLY A 108 2.11 -11.71 -8.03
C GLY A 108 3.41 -12.48 -8.27
N LYS A 109 3.47 -13.76 -7.88
CA LYS A 109 4.62 -14.66 -8.08
C LYS A 109 4.31 -15.81 -9.03
N ILE A 110 3.08 -16.34 -8.96
CA ILE A 110 2.59 -17.43 -9.79
C ILE A 110 1.38 -16.90 -10.54
N GLY A 111 1.56 -16.67 -11.84
CA GLY A 111 0.51 -16.16 -12.70
C GLY A 111 -0.56 -17.23 -12.99
N ASN A 112 -1.82 -16.80 -13.02
CA ASN A 112 -2.91 -17.55 -13.60
C ASN A 112 -3.37 -16.85 -14.90
N ARG A 113 -3.52 -17.63 -15.96
CA ARG A 113 -3.94 -17.19 -17.30
C ARG A 113 -5.23 -16.35 -17.31
N ASN A 114 -6.14 -16.57 -16.36
CA ASN A 114 -7.45 -15.93 -16.38
C ASN A 114 -7.54 -14.63 -15.55
N ASN A 115 -6.42 -14.10 -15.06
CA ASN A 115 -6.40 -12.87 -14.24
C ASN A 115 -5.07 -12.11 -14.35
N LEU A 116 -4.50 -12.07 -15.55
CA LEU A 116 -3.19 -11.45 -15.83
C LEU A 116 -3.05 -10.01 -15.28
N PRO A 117 -4.02 -9.08 -15.44
CA PRO A 117 -3.89 -7.72 -14.90
C PRO A 117 -3.72 -7.73 -13.38
N TYR A 118 -4.45 -8.61 -12.69
CA TYR A 118 -4.34 -8.76 -11.24
C TYR A 118 -2.97 -9.27 -10.82
N ASN A 119 -2.45 -10.31 -11.50
CA ASN A 119 -1.12 -10.86 -11.23
C ASN A 119 -0.03 -9.80 -11.35
N VAL A 120 -0.02 -9.06 -12.47
CA VAL A 120 0.93 -7.96 -12.71
C VAL A 120 0.80 -6.89 -11.62
N SER A 121 -0.43 -6.48 -11.29
CA SER A 121 -0.64 -5.45 -10.27
C SER A 121 -0.14 -5.85 -8.88
N LYS A 122 -0.28 -7.13 -8.51
CA LYS A 122 0.19 -7.65 -7.21
C LYS A 122 1.70 -7.87 -7.17
N ALA A 123 2.32 -8.19 -8.31
CA ALA A 123 3.78 -8.17 -8.45
C ALA A 123 4.32 -6.74 -8.25
N ALA A 124 3.68 -5.75 -8.89
CA ALA A 124 4.06 -4.33 -8.74
C ALA A 124 3.89 -3.81 -7.31
N ALA A 125 2.87 -4.26 -6.58
CA ALA A 125 2.66 -3.90 -5.17
C ALA A 125 3.67 -4.54 -4.19
N SER A 126 4.38 -5.60 -4.61
CA SER A 126 5.39 -6.30 -3.83
C SER A 126 6.63 -6.59 -4.67
N PRO A 127 7.44 -5.57 -4.99
CA PRO A 127 8.73 -5.79 -5.62
C PRO A 127 9.63 -6.51 -4.61
N SER A 128 9.75 -7.83 -4.70
CA SER A 128 10.76 -8.56 -3.92
C SER A 128 12.11 -8.44 -4.62
N PRO A 129 13.16 -7.91 -3.96
CA PRO A 129 14.49 -7.88 -4.54
C PRO A 129 15.16 -9.27 -4.60
N THR A 130 14.55 -10.29 -3.96
CA THR A 130 15.09 -11.65 -3.87
C THR A 130 14.34 -12.59 -4.82
N PRO A 131 15.04 -13.41 -5.62
CA PRO A 131 14.41 -14.44 -6.46
C PRO A 131 13.63 -15.43 -5.59
N PRO A 132 12.59 -16.09 -6.14
CA PRO A 132 11.73 -17.00 -5.39
C PRO A 132 12.51 -18.23 -4.95
N THR A 133 12.96 -18.26 -3.69
CA THR A 133 13.34 -19.51 -3.04
C THR A 133 12.06 -20.21 -2.59
N GLY A 134 11.88 -21.45 -3.04
CA GLY A 134 10.66 -22.23 -2.83
C GLY A 134 10.34 -22.42 -1.35
N SER A 135 9.39 -21.65 -0.83
CA SER A 135 8.53 -22.08 0.27
C SER A 135 7.28 -21.19 0.27
N GLY A 136 6.11 -21.81 0.19
CA GLY A 136 4.81 -21.17 0.02
C GLY A 136 4.32 -20.41 1.26
N ARG A 137 5.05 -19.35 1.66
CA ARG A 137 4.56 -18.37 2.63
C ARG A 137 4.06 -17.13 1.89
N THR A 138 2.83 -16.72 2.19
CA THR A 138 2.25 -15.42 1.84
C THR A 138 3.23 -14.32 2.25
N ALA A 139 3.89 -13.71 1.26
CA ALA A 139 4.85 -12.65 1.52
C ALA A 139 4.09 -11.33 1.73
N SER A 140 3.92 -10.94 3.00
CA SER A 140 3.74 -9.52 3.34
C SER A 140 5.06 -8.83 3.02
N ALA A 141 5.12 -8.04 1.95
CA ALA A 141 6.23 -7.15 1.71
C ALA A 141 6.20 -6.03 2.76
N ARG A 142 7.04 -6.15 3.79
CA ARG A 142 7.33 -5.05 4.70
C ARG A 142 8.41 -4.20 4.06
N ALA A 143 8.03 -3.07 3.49
CA ALA A 143 8.97 -1.99 3.25
C ALA A 143 9.09 -1.19 4.56
N SER A 144 9.99 -1.63 5.46
CA SER A 144 10.31 -0.82 6.63
C SER A 144 11.10 0.40 6.16
N TRP A 145 10.41 1.52 5.97
CA TRP A 145 11.07 2.78 5.69
C TRP A 145 11.69 3.31 6.98
N ARG A 146 12.99 3.10 7.16
CA ARG A 146 13.81 3.81 8.15
C ARG A 146 14.56 4.91 7.41
N PRO A 147 14.35 6.20 7.73
CA PRO A 147 15.23 7.23 7.20
C PRO A 147 16.62 7.00 7.76
N THR A 148 17.55 6.56 6.91
CA THR A 148 18.97 6.60 7.21
C THR A 148 19.40 8.07 7.13
N CYS A 149 19.38 8.80 8.25
CA CYS A 149 20.20 9.99 8.36
C CYS A 149 21.65 9.56 8.16
N GLY A 150 22.28 10.05 7.10
CA GLY A 150 23.61 9.64 6.67
C GLY A 150 24.65 9.78 7.78
N ARG A 151 25.42 8.72 8.01
CA ARG A 151 26.79 8.90 8.49
C ARG A 151 27.61 9.35 7.28
N PRO A 152 28.34 10.49 7.32
CA PRO A 152 29.36 10.74 6.31
C PRO A 152 30.38 9.59 6.39
N SER A 153 30.63 8.95 5.26
CA SER A 153 31.72 7.99 5.13
C SER A 153 33.03 8.74 5.41
N PRO A 154 33.96 8.23 6.24
CA PRO A 154 35.27 8.86 6.35
C PRO A 154 35.91 8.79 4.96
N ALA A 155 36.18 9.95 4.37
CA ALA A 155 37.00 10.04 3.18
C ALA A 155 38.36 9.41 3.51
N THR A 156 38.65 8.28 2.90
CA THR A 156 40.00 7.72 2.84
C THR A 156 40.89 8.75 2.18
N ARG A 157 41.76 9.35 2.98
CA ARG A 157 42.81 10.26 2.56
C ARG A 157 44.10 9.46 2.48
N ALA A 158 44.62 9.26 1.28
CA ALA A 158 46.04 8.99 0.99
C ALA A 158 46.25 8.71 -0.51
N PRO A 159 47.47 8.91 -1.05
CA PRO A 159 48.69 9.37 -0.38
C PRO A 159 48.94 10.89 -0.49
#